data_AF-A0AAU3D309-F1
#
_entry.id   AF-A0AAU3D309-F1
#
_cell.length_a   1.000
_cell.length_b   1.000
_cell.length_c   1.000
_cell.angle_alpha   90.00
_cell.angle_beta   90.00
_cell.angle_gamma   90.00
#
_symmetry.space_group_name_H-M   'P 1'
#
loop_
_entity.id
_entity.type
_entity.pdbx_description
1 polymer ?
#
loop_
_entity_poly.entity_id
_entity_poly.type
_entity_poly.pdbx_seq_one_letter_code
_entity_poly.pdbx_strand_id
1 'polypeptide(L)'
;MTASTASPVHLVTVESTTCGPYAALAPAGFGPYDRLLFTREGAQQIVDDLHRHAGGVTTTWEGESLHLSWEPGSDRPRGSELVKPDARGRYAVGGLWPWTSWEDQSARSARQAAFARGVRESFTAASASLPGELAPHYGRGRSQAYRLTLLPLVSSAPAGCGQW
;
A
#
# COMPACT_ATOMS: atom_id res chain seq x y z
N MET A 1 -1.53 -10.26 -30.73
CA MET A 1 -2.48 -9.87 -29.67
C MET A 1 -1.69 -9.75 -28.38
N THR A 2 -1.32 -8.54 -27.98
CA THR A 2 -0.57 -8.31 -26.73
C THR A 2 -1.56 -8.34 -25.57
N ALA A 3 -1.48 -9.37 -24.72
CA ALA A 3 -2.23 -9.42 -23.47
C ALA A 3 -1.72 -8.28 -22.59
N SER A 4 -2.48 -7.18 -22.52
CA SER A 4 -2.31 -6.19 -21.46
C SER A 4 -2.80 -6.85 -20.18
N THR A 5 -1.89 -7.48 -19.43
CA THR A 5 -2.20 -7.93 -18.07
C THR A 5 -2.51 -6.69 -17.27
N ALA A 6 -3.80 -6.45 -17.02
CA ALA A 6 -4.25 -5.39 -16.12
C ALA A 6 -3.40 -5.51 -14.84
N SER A 7 -2.70 -4.42 -14.50
CA SER A 7 -1.86 -4.39 -13.31
C SER A 7 -2.74 -4.71 -12.10
N PRO A 8 -2.39 -5.71 -11.25
CA PRO A 8 -3.13 -6.00 -10.03
C PRO A 8 -2.91 -4.91 -8.96
N VAL A 9 -2.19 -3.83 -9.30
CA VAL A 9 -1.95 -2.69 -8.42
C VAL A 9 -3.02 -1.64 -8.65
N HIS A 10 -3.77 -1.35 -7.60
CA HIS A 10 -4.80 -0.33 -7.54
C HIS A 10 -4.31 0.89 -6.75
N LEU A 11 -4.79 2.06 -7.14
CA LEU A 11 -4.68 3.27 -6.33
C LEU A 11 -5.90 3.37 -5.43
N VAL A 12 -5.68 3.45 -4.13
CA VAL A 12 -6.75 3.48 -3.13
C VAL A 12 -6.57 4.64 -2.15
N THR A 13 -7.66 5.01 -1.49
CA THR A 13 -7.67 5.95 -0.38
C THR A 13 -8.69 5.52 0.67
N VAL A 14 -8.59 6.09 1.87
CA VAL A 14 -9.64 5.93 2.89
C VAL A 14 -10.82 6.82 2.48
N GLU A 15 -11.99 6.22 2.38
CA GLU A 15 -13.22 6.90 1.95
C GLU A 15 -13.48 8.15 2.80
N SER A 16 -13.97 9.21 2.14
CA SER A 16 -14.28 10.50 2.77
C SER A 16 -13.08 11.19 3.45
N THR A 17 -11.85 10.84 3.08
CA THR A 17 -10.64 11.53 3.55
C THR A 17 -9.86 12.19 2.41
N THR A 18 -8.89 13.04 2.77
CA THR A 18 -7.90 13.60 1.84
C THR A 18 -6.62 12.78 1.77
N CYS A 19 -6.59 11.61 2.42
CA CYS A 19 -5.39 10.78 2.58
C CYS A 19 -5.02 10.04 1.28
N GLY A 20 -3.83 9.45 1.25
CA GLY A 20 -3.34 8.74 0.07
C GLY A 20 -2.90 9.68 -1.07
N PRO A 21 -2.92 9.21 -2.34
CA PRO A 21 -3.21 7.84 -2.74
C PRO A 21 -2.19 6.84 -2.21
N TYR A 22 -2.61 5.59 -2.09
CA TYR A 22 -1.78 4.45 -1.74
C TYR A 22 -1.78 3.44 -2.88
N ALA A 23 -0.62 2.84 -3.18
CA ALA A 23 -0.55 1.69 -4.08
C ALA A 23 -0.86 0.42 -3.29
N ALA A 24 -1.82 -0.37 -3.76
CA ALA A 24 -2.25 -1.61 -3.13
C ALA A 24 -2.34 -2.74 -4.14
N LEU A 25 -1.96 -3.95 -3.77
CA LEU A 25 -2.40 -5.14 -4.50
C LEU A 25 -3.79 -5.53 -3.97
N ALA A 26 -4.76 -5.57 -4.88
CA ALA A 26 -6.16 -5.84 -4.54
C ALA A 26 -6.83 -6.68 -5.64
N PRO A 27 -7.86 -7.47 -5.32
CA PRO A 27 -8.72 -8.04 -6.33
C PRO A 27 -9.50 -6.94 -7.07
N ALA A 28 -9.86 -7.20 -8.32
CA ALA A 28 -10.79 -6.33 -9.03
C ALA A 28 -12.14 -6.30 -8.29
N GLY A 29 -12.64 -5.10 -8.00
CA GLY A 29 -13.89 -4.93 -7.25
C GLY A 29 -13.78 -5.19 -5.75
N PHE A 30 -12.61 -4.93 -5.15
CA PHE A 30 -12.44 -4.99 -3.70
C PHE A 30 -13.55 -4.23 -2.94
N GLY A 31 -14.01 -4.81 -1.84
CA GLY A 31 -14.97 -4.19 -0.93
C GLY A 31 -14.32 -3.14 -0.02
N PRO A 32 -15.13 -2.25 0.58
CA PRO A 32 -14.62 -1.15 1.41
C PRO A 32 -13.81 -1.65 2.62
N TYR A 33 -14.15 -2.81 3.19
CA TYR A 33 -13.46 -3.33 4.38
C TYR A 33 -12.48 -4.47 4.07
N ASP A 34 -12.20 -4.71 2.79
CA ASP A 34 -11.26 -5.76 2.38
C ASP A 34 -9.84 -5.47 2.88
N ARG A 35 -9.08 -6.55 3.09
CA ARG A 35 -7.67 -6.47 3.42
C ARG A 35 -6.86 -6.38 2.13
N LEU A 36 -6.33 -5.21 1.85
CA LEU A 36 -5.50 -4.96 0.68
C LEU A 36 -4.02 -5.10 1.07
N LEU A 37 -3.16 -5.48 0.12
CA LEU A 37 -1.74 -5.68 0.41
C LEU A 37 -0.94 -4.43 0.05
N PHE A 38 -0.16 -3.94 1.01
CA PHE A 38 0.69 -2.76 0.88
C PHE A 38 2.15 -3.10 1.09
N THR A 39 3.06 -2.31 0.53
CA THR A 39 4.47 -2.35 0.94
C THR A 39 4.61 -1.82 2.36
N ARG A 40 5.72 -2.11 3.06
CA ARG A 40 6.01 -1.49 4.37
C ARG A 40 5.89 0.03 4.32
N GLU A 41 6.44 0.64 3.27
CA GLU A 41 6.41 2.10 3.08
C GLU A 41 4.99 2.63 2.83
N GLY A 42 4.16 1.88 2.10
CA GLY A 42 2.75 2.19 1.93
C GLY A 42 1.97 2.07 3.24
N ALA A 43 2.23 1.00 4.01
CA ALA A 43 1.65 0.81 5.33
C ALA A 43 2.06 1.93 6.30
N GLN A 44 3.32 2.37 6.27
CA GLN A 44 3.78 3.52 7.05
C GLN A 44 3.05 4.80 6.67
N GLN A 45 2.86 5.07 5.38
CA GLN A 45 2.11 6.25 4.96
C GLN A 45 0.67 6.22 5.44
N ILE A 46 0.02 5.05 5.41
CA ILE A 46 -1.33 4.87 5.95
C ILE A 46 -1.34 5.18 7.46
N VAL A 47 -0.36 4.67 8.21
CA VAL A 47 -0.19 4.96 9.65
C VAL A 47 -0.06 6.47 9.89
N ASP A 48 0.82 7.15 9.16
CA ASP A 48 1.07 8.59 9.32
C ASP A 48 -0.18 9.41 8.97
N ASP A 49 -0.93 9.00 7.94
CA ASP A 49 -2.17 9.65 7.52
C ASP A 49 -3.27 9.43 8.57
N LEU A 50 -3.39 8.22 9.14
CA LEU A 50 -4.37 7.91 10.18
C LEU A 50 -4.07 8.62 11.50
N HIS A 51 -2.80 8.72 11.92
CA HIS A 51 -2.45 9.50 13.13
C HIS A 51 -2.85 10.97 12.99
N ARG A 52 -2.83 11.52 11.78
CA ARG A 52 -3.22 12.91 11.53
C ARG A 52 -4.73 13.12 11.45
N HIS A 53 -5.48 12.14 10.97
CA HIS A 53 -6.87 12.34 10.57
C HIS A 53 -7.90 11.41 11.24
N ALA A 54 -7.49 10.25 11.76
CA ALA A 54 -8.37 9.24 12.31
C ALA A 54 -8.22 9.16 13.83
N GLY A 55 -9.05 9.91 14.55
CA GLY A 55 -9.21 9.72 15.99
C GLY A 55 -9.72 8.31 16.27
N GLY A 56 -9.09 7.60 17.21
CA GLY A 56 -9.57 6.31 17.71
C GLY A 56 -8.83 5.06 17.21
N VAL A 57 -7.89 5.18 16.27
CA VAL A 57 -6.96 4.10 15.90
C VAL A 57 -5.53 4.53 16.20
N THR A 58 -4.84 3.78 17.02
CA THR A 58 -3.40 3.90 17.26
C THR A 58 -2.68 2.82 16.48
N THR A 59 -1.52 3.15 15.95
CA THR A 59 -0.70 2.21 15.19
C THR A 59 0.76 2.37 15.57
N THR A 60 1.45 1.26 15.79
CA THR A 60 2.86 1.24 16.17
C THR A 60 3.57 0.07 15.51
N TRP A 61 4.88 0.22 15.28
CA TRP A 61 5.71 -0.85 14.75
C TRP A 61 6.36 -1.62 15.88
N GLU A 62 6.17 -2.93 15.89
CA GLU A 62 6.83 -3.89 16.78
C GLU A 62 7.76 -4.77 15.93
N GLY A 63 8.99 -4.29 15.75
CA GLY A 63 9.94 -4.87 14.80
C GLY A 63 9.42 -4.81 13.36
N GLU A 64 9.16 -5.97 12.77
CA GLU A 64 8.59 -6.12 11.42
C GLU A 64 7.06 -6.15 11.41
N SER A 65 6.39 -6.14 12.56
CA SER A 65 4.93 -6.21 12.61
C SER A 65 4.31 -4.84 12.84
N LEU A 66 3.17 -4.57 12.19
CA LEU A 66 2.36 -3.40 12.43
C LEU A 66 1.26 -3.75 13.45
N HIS A 67 1.32 -3.16 14.64
CA HIS A 67 0.29 -3.31 15.66
C HIS A 67 -0.72 -2.17 15.52
N LEU A 68 -1.97 -2.51 15.23
CA LEU A 68 -3.11 -1.59 15.26
C LEU A 68 -3.92 -1.82 16.53
N SER A 69 -4.30 -0.76 17.21
CA SER A 69 -5.22 -0.79 18.34
C SER A 69 -6.29 0.27 18.17
N TRP A 70 -7.50 -0.03 18.63
CA TRP A 70 -8.61 0.91 18.53
C TRP A 70 -9.46 0.89 19.79
N GLU A 71 -9.95 2.08 20.12
CA GLU A 71 -10.88 2.28 21.21
C GLU A 71 -12.30 1.84 20.81
N PRO A 72 -13.18 1.54 21.78
CA PRO A 72 -14.53 1.13 21.46
C PRO A 72 -15.28 2.27 20.77
N GLY A 73 -15.89 1.97 19.63
CA GLY A 73 -16.80 2.86 18.89
C GLY A 73 -18.25 2.37 18.99
N SER A 74 -19.17 3.08 18.33
CA SER A 74 -20.60 2.72 18.29
C SER A 74 -20.84 1.29 17.81
N ASP A 75 -20.09 0.84 16.81
CA ASP A 75 -20.33 -0.41 16.09
C ASP A 75 -19.17 -1.41 16.19
N ARG A 76 -18.17 -1.12 17.04
CA ARG A 76 -16.99 -1.97 17.20
C ARG A 76 -16.47 -1.93 18.63
N PRO A 77 -16.32 -3.09 19.30
CA PRO A 77 -15.70 -3.14 20.62
C PRO A 77 -14.21 -2.78 20.51
N ARG A 78 -13.61 -2.37 21.63
CA ARG A 78 -12.16 -2.20 21.76
C ARG A 78 -11.44 -3.44 21.24
N GLY A 79 -10.34 -3.24 20.54
CA GLY A 79 -9.53 -4.37 20.08
C GLY A 79 -8.15 -3.95 19.61
N SER A 80 -7.38 -4.96 19.25
CA SER A 80 -6.11 -4.78 18.58
C SER A 80 -5.85 -5.90 17.58
N GLU A 81 -4.96 -5.62 16.64
CA GLU A 81 -4.55 -6.52 15.59
C GLU A 81 -3.05 -6.36 15.31
N LEU A 82 -2.35 -7.49 15.22
CA LEU A 82 -0.97 -7.52 14.78
C LEU A 82 -0.91 -7.97 13.32
N VAL A 83 -0.52 -7.07 12.42
CA VAL A 83 -0.35 -7.32 10.99
C VAL A 83 1.11 -7.68 10.72
N LYS A 84 1.34 -8.94 10.36
CA LYS A 84 2.66 -9.43 9.93
C LYS A 84 2.80 -9.31 8.41
N PRO A 85 4.01 -9.04 7.89
CA PRO A 85 4.25 -9.12 6.46
C PRO A 85 4.09 -10.55 5.95
N ASP A 86 3.61 -10.70 4.73
CA ASP A 86 3.66 -11.97 4.02
C ASP A 86 5.10 -12.35 3.61
N ALA A 87 5.28 -13.52 2.99
CA ALA A 87 6.58 -13.98 2.50
C ALA A 87 7.25 -13.05 1.47
N ARG A 88 6.54 -12.02 0.99
CA ARG A 88 7.03 -11.00 0.05
C ARG A 88 7.20 -9.63 0.71
N GLY A 89 7.06 -9.53 2.03
CA GLY A 89 7.19 -8.26 2.77
C GLY A 89 5.97 -7.34 2.66
N ARG A 90 4.78 -7.87 2.30
CA ARG A 90 3.56 -7.09 2.09
C ARG A 90 2.62 -7.20 3.28
N TYR A 91 1.98 -6.10 3.64
CA TYR A 91 1.13 -5.97 4.82
C TYR A 91 -0.33 -5.96 4.40
N ALA A 92 -1.13 -6.87 4.95
CA ALA A 92 -2.57 -6.93 4.73
C ALA A 92 -3.27 -5.94 5.65
N VAL A 93 -3.65 -4.78 5.13
CA VAL A 93 -4.28 -3.69 5.90
C VAL A 93 -5.72 -3.49 5.43
N GLY A 94 -6.66 -3.41 6.36
CA GLY A 94 -8.08 -3.20 6.08
C GLY A 94 -8.97 -3.51 7.28
N GLY A 95 -10.27 -3.57 7.04
CA GLY A 95 -11.26 -3.97 8.05
C GLY A 95 -11.65 -2.90 9.08
N LEU A 96 -10.84 -1.85 9.30
CA LEU A 96 -11.12 -0.79 10.28
C LEU A 96 -11.77 0.46 9.68
N TRP A 97 -11.40 0.79 8.44
CA TRP A 97 -11.95 1.94 7.72
C TRP A 97 -12.30 1.50 6.28
N PRO A 98 -13.28 2.17 5.67
CA PRO A 98 -13.64 1.90 4.28
C PRO A 98 -12.56 2.40 3.32
N TRP A 99 -12.13 1.53 2.42
CA TRP A 99 -11.35 1.84 1.23
C TRP A 99 -12.25 2.28 0.10
N THR A 100 -11.75 3.18 -0.74
CA THR A 100 -12.32 3.46 -2.05
C THR A 100 -11.22 3.61 -3.10
N SER A 101 -11.60 3.48 -4.37
CA SER A 101 -10.68 3.74 -5.47
C SER A 101 -10.29 5.21 -5.48
N TRP A 102 -9.01 5.49 -5.68
CA TRP A 102 -8.53 6.85 -5.82
C TRP A 102 -8.54 7.25 -7.30
N GLU A 103 -9.18 8.38 -7.60
CA GLU A 103 -9.33 8.94 -8.94
C GLU A 103 -8.54 10.25 -9.08
N ASP A 104 -8.21 10.65 -10.31
CA ASP A 104 -7.37 11.84 -10.53
C ASP A 104 -8.02 13.13 -10.03
N GLN A 105 -9.34 13.22 -10.08
CA GLN A 105 -10.09 14.34 -9.49
C GLN A 105 -9.99 14.40 -7.96
N SER A 106 -9.57 13.31 -7.31
CA SER A 106 -9.34 13.25 -5.86
C SER A 106 -7.98 13.84 -5.47
N ALA A 107 -7.10 14.14 -6.43
CA ALA A 107 -5.80 14.75 -6.15
C ALA A 107 -5.95 16.14 -5.51
N ARG A 108 -5.39 16.28 -4.31
CA ARG A 108 -5.31 17.55 -3.58
C ARG A 108 -3.97 18.25 -3.74
N SER A 109 -3.00 17.60 -4.40
CA SER A 109 -1.70 18.19 -4.71
C SER A 109 -1.05 17.58 -5.95
N ALA A 110 -0.15 18.33 -6.57
CA ALA A 110 0.69 17.85 -7.68
C ALA A 110 1.55 16.63 -7.27
N ARG A 111 1.92 16.53 -5.98
CA ARG A 111 2.68 15.39 -5.44
C ARG A 111 1.87 14.10 -5.45
N GLN A 112 0.60 14.15 -5.05
CA GLN A 112 -0.32 13.00 -5.12
C GLN A 112 -0.54 12.56 -6.57
N ALA A 113 -0.77 13.51 -7.48
CA ALA A 113 -0.92 13.22 -8.90
C ALA A 113 0.35 12.59 -9.51
N ALA A 114 1.53 13.10 -9.15
CA ALA A 114 2.81 12.54 -9.60
C ALA A 114 3.01 11.10 -9.10
N PHE A 115 2.71 10.82 -7.83
CA PHE A 115 2.75 9.46 -7.29
C PHE A 115 1.78 8.52 -8.00
N ALA A 116 0.51 8.93 -8.15
CA ALA A 116 -0.51 8.13 -8.84
C ALA A 116 -0.10 7.80 -10.29
N ARG A 117 0.42 8.80 -11.00
CA ARG A 117 0.97 8.61 -12.35
C ARG A 117 2.11 7.60 -12.34
N GLY A 118 3.03 7.69 -11.38
CA GLY A 118 4.11 6.72 -11.20
C GLY A 118 3.59 5.29 -11.00
N VAL A 119 2.57 5.09 -10.17
CA VAL A 119 1.96 3.77 -9.96
C VAL A 119 1.38 3.21 -11.26
N ARG A 120 0.62 4.01 -12.01
CA ARG A 120 -0.03 3.57 -13.27
C ARG A 120 0.97 3.26 -14.37
N GLU A 121 2.06 4.03 -14.46
CA GLU A 121 3.10 3.85 -15.46
C GLU A 121 4.17 2.83 -15.04
N SER A 122 4.10 2.25 -13.84
CA SER A 122 5.14 1.40 -13.27
C SER A 122 5.63 0.25 -14.17
N PHE A 123 4.75 -0.31 -14.99
CA PHE A 123 5.04 -1.40 -15.92
C PHE A 123 5.22 -0.96 -17.39
N THR A 124 5.18 0.35 -17.66
CA THR A 124 5.48 0.88 -19.00
C THR A 124 6.96 1.23 -19.11
N ALA A 125 7.55 1.01 -20.28
CA ALA A 125 8.95 1.39 -20.55
C ALA A 125 9.14 2.92 -20.64
N ALA A 126 8.08 3.64 -20.98
CA ALA A 126 8.09 5.10 -21.04
C ALA A 126 8.05 5.70 -19.63
N SER A 127 9.00 6.57 -19.34
CA SER A 127 8.98 7.40 -18.14
C SER A 127 8.56 8.82 -18.50
N ALA A 128 7.63 9.36 -17.73
CA ALA A 128 7.24 10.76 -17.87
C ALA A 128 8.41 11.66 -17.49
N SER A 129 8.72 12.65 -18.33
CA SER A 129 9.52 13.79 -17.91
C SER A 129 8.66 14.68 -17.00
N LEU A 130 9.03 14.76 -15.74
CA LEU A 130 8.35 15.58 -14.73
C LEU A 130 9.29 16.68 -14.23
N PRO A 131 8.75 17.81 -13.75
CA PRO A 131 9.53 18.79 -13.00
C PRO A 131 10.35 18.12 -11.89
N GLY A 132 11.57 18.60 -11.65
CA GLY A 132 12.51 17.95 -10.73
C GLY A 132 11.96 17.75 -9.31
N GLU A 133 11.08 18.64 -8.85
CA GLU A 133 10.40 18.55 -7.55
C GLU A 133 9.32 17.44 -7.47
N LEU A 134 8.78 17.00 -8.60
CA LEU A 134 7.75 15.95 -8.69
C LEU A 134 8.34 14.58 -9.03
N ALA A 135 9.53 14.54 -9.62
CA ALA A 135 10.22 13.30 -9.99
C ALA A 135 10.38 12.30 -8.81
N PRO A 136 10.70 12.72 -7.57
CA PRO A 136 10.78 11.79 -6.44
C PRO A 136 9.44 11.13 -6.13
N HIS A 137 8.33 11.88 -6.19
CA HIS A 137 6.99 11.34 -5.92
C HIS A 137 6.56 10.34 -7.00
N TYR A 138 6.84 10.65 -8.26
CA TYR A 138 6.62 9.72 -9.37
C TYR A 138 7.46 8.46 -9.25
N GLY A 139 8.76 8.59 -8.98
CA GLY A 139 9.67 7.46 -8.78
C GLY A 139 9.23 6.57 -7.61
N ARG A 140 8.78 7.18 -6.51
CA ARG A 140 8.19 6.47 -5.37
C ARG A 140 6.97 5.65 -5.78
N GLY A 141 6.05 6.23 -6.55
CA GLY A 141 4.88 5.53 -7.07
C GLY A 141 5.25 4.30 -7.91
N ARG A 142 6.18 4.47 -8.85
CA ARG A 142 6.69 3.35 -9.67
C ARG A 142 7.31 2.26 -8.80
N SER A 143 8.16 2.64 -7.84
CA SER A 143 8.88 1.72 -6.97
C SER A 143 7.94 0.90 -6.09
N GLN A 144 6.92 1.54 -5.49
CA GLN A 144 5.94 0.83 -4.67
C GLN A 144 5.12 -0.17 -5.49
N ALA A 145 4.62 0.23 -6.66
CA ALA A 145 3.89 -0.67 -7.55
C ALA A 145 4.73 -1.88 -7.98
N TYR A 146 6.01 -1.65 -8.33
CA TYR A 146 6.93 -2.71 -8.67
C TYR A 146 7.13 -3.69 -7.49
N ARG A 147 7.45 -3.17 -6.29
CA ARG A 147 7.66 -3.98 -5.08
C ARG A 147 6.44 -4.82 -4.69
N LEU A 148 5.23 -4.33 -4.90
CA LEU A 148 4.00 -5.10 -4.65
C LEU A 148 3.86 -6.36 -5.51
N THR A 149 4.43 -6.30 -6.71
CA THR A 149 4.32 -7.34 -7.74
C THR A 149 5.53 -8.26 -7.83
N LEU A 150 6.62 -7.94 -7.13
CA LEU A 150 7.79 -8.82 -7.06
C LEU A 150 7.38 -10.20 -6.53
N LEU A 151 7.88 -11.24 -7.19
CA LEU A 151 7.85 -12.60 -6.68
C LEU A 151 8.78 -12.70 -5.48
N PRO A 152 8.55 -13.65 -4.54
CA PRO A 152 9.45 -13.83 -3.42
C PRO A 152 10.88 -14.04 -3.95
N LEU A 153 11.85 -13.34 -3.35
CA LEU A 153 13.23 -13.76 -3.45
C LEU A 153 13.26 -15.14 -2.82
N VAL A 154 13.41 -16.19 -3.64
CA VAL A 154 13.69 -17.52 -3.12
C VAL A 154 14.97 -17.34 -2.31
N SER A 155 14.85 -17.34 -0.99
CA SER A 155 16.00 -17.44 -0.12
C SER A 155 16.55 -18.83 -0.40
N SER A 156 17.51 -18.92 -1.31
CA SER A 156 18.34 -20.09 -1.46
C SER A 156 19.07 -20.25 -0.14
N ALA A 157 18.44 -20.99 0.78
CA ALA A 157 19.14 -21.57 1.91
C ALA A 157 20.37 -22.30 1.32
N PRO A 158 21.58 -22.03 1.81
CA PRO A 158 22.72 -22.84 1.39
C PRO A 158 22.38 -24.29 1.75
N ALA A 159 22.39 -25.16 0.73
CA ALA A 159 22.34 -26.59 0.95
C ALA A 159 23.54 -26.94 1.84
N GLY A 160 23.26 -27.13 3.13
CA GLY A 160 24.21 -27.74 4.04
C GLY A 160 24.42 -29.17 3.58
N CYS A 161 25.39 -29.39 2.72
CA CYS A 161 26.02 -30.69 2.53
C CYS A 161 26.74 -31.04 3.84
N GLY A 162 25.98 -31.54 4.81
CA GLY A 162 26.51 -32.24 5.98
C GLY A 162 26.79 -33.68 5.58
N GLN A 163 28.05 -33.96 5.28
CA GLN A 163 28.59 -35.30 5.26
C GLN A 163 28.46 -35.92 6.66
N TRP A 164 27.89 -37.12 6.75
CA TRP A 164 28.31 -38.18 7.66
C TRP A 164 28.12 -39.52 6.95
#